data_AF-A0A126YZ53-F1
#
_entry.id   AF-A0A126YZ53-F1
#
_cell.length_a   1.000
_cell.length_b   1.000
_cell.length_c   1.000
_cell.angle_alpha   90.00
_cell.angle_beta   90.00
_cell.angle_gamma   90.00
#
_symmetry.space_group_name_H-M   'P 1'
#
loop_
_entity.id
_entity.type
_entity.pdbx_description
1 polymer ?
#
loop_
_entity_poly.entity_id
_entity_poly.type
_entity_poly.pdbx_seq_one_letter_code
_entity_poly.pdbx_strand_id
1 'polypeptide(L)'
;MARHRVASSTIDELGRELNRITQLSSDLIDEARSVEEMLAADWSGSANAQYTALQAEWAAGAATLQAAAQHITDRARTAAANYETAADHSKSVWG
;
A
#
# COMPACT_ATOMS: atom_id res chain seq x y z
N MET A 1 28.44 -5.94 6.63
CA MET A 1 27.45 -5.34 7.55
C MET A 1 26.80 -4.06 6.98
N ALA A 2 27.56 -3.08 6.46
CA ALA A 2 26.99 -1.81 5.97
C ALA A 2 25.96 -1.95 4.82
N ARG A 3 26.24 -2.74 3.78
CA ARG A 3 25.29 -2.96 2.65
C ARG A 3 23.96 -3.60 3.09
N HIS A 4 23.99 -4.36 4.19
CA HIS A 4 22.82 -5.12 4.66
C HIS A 4 21.82 -4.25 5.43
N ARG A 5 22.35 -3.35 6.28
CA ARG A 5 21.53 -2.31 6.93
C ARG A 5 20.87 -1.38 5.92
N VAL A 6 21.59 -1.03 4.84
CA VAL A 6 21.04 -0.18 3.76
C VAL A 6 19.88 -0.89 3.04
N ALA A 7 20.00 -2.18 2.75
CA ALA A 7 18.91 -2.93 2.12
C ALA A 7 17.66 -3.02 3.02
N SER A 8 17.83 -3.26 4.33
CA SER A 8 16.71 -3.26 5.29
C SER A 8 16.06 -1.89 5.41
N SER A 9 16.84 -0.81 5.49
CA SER A 9 16.27 0.55 5.60
C SER A 9 15.51 0.95 4.34
N THR A 10 15.99 0.57 3.15
CA THR A 10 15.28 0.83 1.89
C THR A 10 13.98 0.04 1.78
N ILE A 11 13.94 -1.19 2.29
CA ILE A 11 12.71 -2.01 2.34
C ILE A 11 11.67 -1.38 3.28
N ASP A 12 12.11 -0.90 4.45
CA ASP A 12 11.22 -0.22 5.40
C ASP A 12 10.69 1.10 4.84
N GLU A 13 11.53 1.84 4.11
CA GLU A 13 11.15 3.08 3.43
C GLU A 13 10.15 2.83 2.30
N LEU A 14 10.37 1.79 1.48
CA LEU A 14 9.42 1.35 0.46
C LEU A 14 8.06 0.98 1.08
N GLY A 15 8.05 0.21 2.18
CA GLY A 15 6.81 -0.16 2.88
C GLY A 15 6.06 1.06 3.43
N ARG A 16 6.77 2.06 3.95
CA ARG A 16 6.17 3.34 4.40
C ARG A 16 5.55 4.10 3.24
N GLU A 17 6.25 4.19 2.11
CA GLU A 17 5.76 4.94 0.95
C GLU A 17 4.56 4.26 0.29
N LEU A 18 4.59 2.93 0.18
CA LEU A 18 3.44 2.15 -0.27
C LEU A 18 2.22 2.37 0.63
N ASN A 19 2.39 2.33 1.96
CA ASN A 19 1.31 2.64 2.89
C ASN A 19 0.79 4.07 2.72
N ARG A 20 1.69 5.04 2.48
CA ARG A 20 1.32 6.44 2.27
C ARG A 20 0.48 6.65 1.02
N ILE A 21 0.86 6.04 -0.10
CA ILE A 21 0.11 6.07 -1.37
C ILE A 21 -1.25 5.40 -1.19
N THR A 22 -1.30 4.30 -0.44
CA THR A 22 -2.55 3.58 -0.17
C THR A 22 -3.49 4.45 0.66
N GLN A 23 -2.99 5.09 1.71
CA GLN A 23 -3.76 6.01 2.56
C GLN A 23 -4.29 7.19 1.74
N LEU A 24 -3.44 7.82 0.93
CA LEU A 24 -3.84 8.91 0.03
C LEU A 24 -4.96 8.48 -0.93
N SER A 25 -4.90 7.24 -1.44
CA SER A 25 -5.92 6.70 -2.33
C SER A 25 -7.26 6.53 -1.61
N SER A 26 -7.25 6.05 -0.37
CA SER A 26 -8.45 5.99 0.48
C SER A 26 -9.01 7.37 0.78
N ASP A 27 -8.17 8.33 1.16
CA ASP A 27 -8.60 9.69 1.49
C ASP A 27 -9.27 10.38 0.29
N LEU A 28 -8.73 10.20 -0.93
CA LEU A 28 -9.33 10.73 -2.16
C LEU A 28 -10.69 10.10 -2.47
N ILE A 29 -10.89 8.81 -2.16
CA ILE A 29 -12.18 8.12 -2.34
C ILE A 29 -13.22 8.65 -1.35
N ASP A 30 -12.81 8.90 -0.10
CA ASP A 30 -13.70 9.46 0.92
C ASP A 30 -14.06 10.92 0.59
N GLU A 31 -13.11 11.72 0.11
CA GLU A 31 -13.39 13.09 -0.33
C GLU A 31 -14.33 13.10 -1.54
N ALA A 32 -14.12 12.21 -2.52
CA ALA A 32 -15.01 12.03 -3.66
C ALA A 32 -16.44 11.68 -3.21
N ARG A 33 -16.60 10.76 -2.23
CA ARG A 33 -17.90 10.42 -1.65
C ARG A 33 -18.56 11.63 -0.95
N SER A 34 -17.80 12.45 -0.22
CA SER A 34 -18.36 13.63 0.43
C SER A 34 -18.91 14.65 -0.59
N VAL A 35 -18.22 14.80 -1.73
CA VAL A 35 -18.65 15.66 -2.83
C VAL A 35 -19.88 15.10 -3.52
N GLU A 36 -19.98 13.77 -3.66
CA GLU A 36 -21.18 13.08 -4.15
C GLU A 36 -22.38 13.38 -3.26
N GLU A 37 -22.28 13.21 -1.94
CA GLU A 37 -23.39 13.48 -1.01
C GLU A 37 -23.89 14.93 -1.13
N MET A 38 -22.98 15.87 -1.40
CA MET A 38 -23.29 17.27 -1.64
C MET A 38 -23.98 17.51 -2.99
N LEU A 39 -23.56 16.81 -4.05
CA LEU A 39 -24.07 16.98 -5.42
C LEU A 39 -25.26 16.07 -5.74
N ALA A 40 -25.52 15.03 -4.95
CA ALA A 40 -26.60 14.06 -5.19
C ALA A 40 -27.99 14.70 -5.12
N ALA A 41 -28.12 15.85 -4.45
CA ALA A 41 -29.34 16.65 -4.47
C ALA A 41 -29.62 17.27 -5.86
N ASP A 42 -28.58 17.48 -6.67
CA ASP A 42 -28.63 18.15 -7.97
C ASP A 42 -28.50 17.15 -9.15
N TRP A 43 -27.75 16.05 -8.95
CA TRP A 43 -27.56 14.98 -9.93
C TRP A 43 -28.61 13.88 -9.77
N SER A 44 -29.81 14.08 -10.33
CA SER A 44 -30.83 13.03 -10.40
C SER A 44 -30.62 12.09 -11.61
N GLY A 45 -30.81 10.78 -11.41
CA GLY A 45 -30.89 9.79 -12.49
C GLY A 45 -29.57 9.07 -12.84
N SER A 46 -29.27 8.95 -14.14
CA SER A 46 -28.19 8.09 -14.67
C SER A 46 -26.77 8.55 -14.34
N ALA A 47 -26.58 9.84 -14.06
CA ALA A 47 -25.28 10.40 -13.67
C ALA A 47 -24.85 9.91 -12.28
N ASN A 48 -25.78 9.86 -11.32
CA ASN A 48 -25.53 9.29 -10.00
C ASN A 48 -25.16 7.81 -10.10
N ALA A 49 -25.92 7.03 -10.88
CA ALA A 49 -25.64 5.60 -11.06
C ALA A 49 -24.25 5.32 -11.69
N GLN A 50 -23.83 6.11 -12.68
CA GLN A 50 -22.49 5.99 -13.28
C GLN A 50 -21.39 6.38 -12.29
N TYR A 51 -21.62 7.43 -11.50
CA TYR A 51 -20.68 7.87 -10.49
C TYR A 51 -20.52 6.83 -9.38
N THR A 52 -21.60 6.30 -8.82
CA THR A 52 -21.55 5.24 -7.80
C THR A 52 -20.84 3.99 -8.32
N ALA A 53 -21.03 3.64 -9.61
CA ALA A 53 -20.32 2.52 -10.22
C ALA A 53 -18.80 2.78 -10.31
N LEU A 54 -18.40 3.98 -10.74
CA LEU A 54 -17.00 4.40 -10.77
C LEU A 54 -16.39 4.42 -9.36
N GLN A 55 -17.15 4.89 -8.37
CA GLN A 55 -16.76 4.94 -6.96
C GLN A 55 -16.50 3.53 -6.41
N ALA A 56 -17.37 2.57 -6.74
CA ALA A 56 -17.18 1.16 -6.38
C ALA A 56 -15.93 0.55 -7.04
N GLU A 57 -15.66 0.89 -8.30
CA GLU A 57 -14.47 0.44 -9.03
C GLU A 57 -13.18 0.99 -8.37
N TRP A 58 -13.17 2.28 -8.02
CA TRP A 58 -12.04 2.90 -7.32
C TRP A 58 -11.81 2.31 -5.94
N ALA A 59 -12.88 2.07 -5.16
CA ALA A 59 -12.79 1.40 -3.87
C ALA A 59 -12.20 -0.01 -3.98
N ALA A 60 -12.62 -0.79 -4.97
CA ALA A 60 -12.05 -2.10 -5.23
C ALA A 60 -10.57 -2.03 -5.66
N GLY A 61 -10.22 -1.03 -6.48
CA GLY A 61 -8.84 -0.75 -6.89
C GLY A 61 -7.93 -0.39 -5.71
N ALA A 62 -8.38 0.51 -4.84
CA ALA A 62 -7.64 0.91 -3.64
C ALA A 62 -7.42 -0.27 -2.68
N ALA A 63 -8.44 -1.10 -2.45
CA ALA A 63 -8.29 -2.32 -1.66
C ALA A 63 -7.27 -3.30 -2.27
N THR A 64 -7.25 -3.41 -3.60
CA THR A 64 -6.26 -4.24 -4.33
C THR A 64 -4.85 -3.70 -4.17
N LEU A 65 -4.67 -2.37 -4.26
CA LEU A 65 -3.38 -1.70 -4.03
C LEU A 65 -2.89 -1.92 -2.60
N GLN A 66 -3.77 -1.82 -1.62
CA GLN A 66 -3.45 -2.07 -0.21
C GLN A 66 -2.95 -3.51 0.01
N ALA A 67 -3.67 -4.49 -0.53
CA ALA A 67 -3.29 -5.90 -0.42
C ALA A 67 -1.94 -6.18 -1.10
N ALA A 68 -1.72 -5.60 -2.29
CA ALA A 68 -0.46 -5.74 -3.01
C ALA A 68 0.71 -5.09 -2.25
N ALA A 69 0.50 -3.89 -1.69
CA ALA A 69 1.48 -3.18 -0.87
C ALA A 69 1.90 -3.98 0.37
N GLN A 70 0.93 -4.55 1.08
CA GLN A 70 1.20 -5.44 2.22
C GLN A 70 1.97 -6.69 1.79
N HIS A 71 1.55 -7.35 0.71
CA HIS A 71 2.25 -8.53 0.20
C HIS A 71 3.70 -8.23 -0.19
N ILE A 72 3.96 -7.11 -0.88
CA ILE A 72 5.33 -6.67 -1.21
C ILE A 72 6.15 -6.44 0.06
N THR A 73 5.58 -5.75 1.05
CA THR A 73 6.23 -5.45 2.33
C THR A 73 6.61 -6.74 3.08
N ASP A 74 5.71 -7.71 3.16
CA ASP A 74 5.94 -8.97 3.85
C ASP A 74 7.01 -9.83 3.16
N ARG A 75 6.97 -9.89 1.83
CA ARG A 75 8.01 -10.58 1.03
C ARG A 75 9.37 -9.92 1.21
N ALA A 76 9.42 -8.59 1.23
CA ALA A 76 10.65 -7.85 1.42
C ALA A 76 11.23 -8.07 2.83
N ARG A 77 10.40 -8.05 3.88
CA ARG A 77 10.81 -8.40 5.25
C ARG A 77 11.33 -9.83 5.36
N THR A 78 10.65 -10.78 4.73
CA THR A 78 11.08 -12.19 4.70
C THR A 78 12.45 -12.32 4.04
N ALA A 79 12.67 -11.64 2.91
CA ALA A 79 13.97 -11.61 2.25
C ALA A 79 15.06 -11.03 3.16
N ALA A 80 14.79 -9.90 3.83
CA ALA A 80 15.73 -9.28 4.76
C ALA A 80 16.12 -10.23 5.92
N ALA A 81 15.12 -10.88 6.55
CA ALA A 81 15.34 -11.83 7.65
C ALA A 81 16.14 -13.07 7.22
N ASN A 82 15.85 -13.62 6.04
CA ASN A 82 16.61 -14.76 5.49
C ASN A 82 18.08 -14.41 5.30
N TYR A 83 18.37 -13.21 4.79
CA TYR A 83 19.75 -12.78 4.64
C TYR A 83 20.44 -12.49 5.98
N GLU A 84 19.74 -11.94 6.97
CA GLU A 84 20.28 -11.71 8.32
C GLU A 84 20.67 -13.04 8.99
N THR A 85 19.77 -14.02 8.93
CA THR A 85 20.00 -15.38 9.43
C THR A 85 21.22 -16.02 8.76
N ALA A 86 21.34 -15.90 7.43
CA ALA A 86 22.49 -16.42 6.69
C ALA A 86 23.81 -15.70 7.05
N ALA A 87 23.76 -14.38 7.28
CA ALA A 87 24.94 -13.61 7.66
C ALA A 87 25.43 -13.95 9.08
N ASP A 88 24.51 -14.15 10.03
CA ASP A 88 24.86 -14.55 11.40
C ASP A 88 25.36 -15.98 11.47
N HIS A 89 24.76 -16.90 10.70
CA HIS A 89 25.26 -18.27 10.59
C HIS A 89 26.68 -18.30 9.99
N SER A 90 26.98 -17.44 9.02
CA SER A 90 28.33 -17.32 8.44
C SER A 90 29.34 -16.77 9.46
N LYS A 91 28.98 -15.74 10.23
CA LYS A 91 29.83 -15.24 11.32
C LYS A 91 30.08 -16.28 12.41
N SER A 92 29.06 -17.05 12.79
CA SER A 92 29.21 -18.09 13.81
C SER A 92 30.12 -19.25 13.39
N VAL A 93 30.27 -19.48 12.09
CA VAL A 93 31.12 -20.58 11.56
C VAL A 93 32.56 -20.12 11.36
N TRP A 94 32.80 -18.84 11.09
CA TRP A 94 34.11 -18.31 10.70
C TRP A 94 34.70 -17.25 11.64
N GLY A 95 33.98 -16.83 12.68
CA GLY A 95 34.45 -15.90 13.72
C GLY A 95 34.64 -16.62 15.05
#